data_AF-A0AAN8TBD0-F1
#
_entry.id   AF-A0AAN8TBD0-F1
#
_cell.length_a   1.000
_cell.length_b   1.000
_cell.length_c   1.000
_cell.angle_alpha   90.00
_cell.angle_beta   90.00
_cell.angle_gamma   90.00
#
_symmetry.space_group_name_H-M   'P 1'
#
loop_
_entity.id
_entity.type
_entity.pdbx_description
1 polymer ?
#
loop_
_entity_poly.entity_id
_entity_poly.type
_entity_poly.pdbx_seq_one_letter_code
_entity_poly.pdbx_strand_id
1 'polypeptide(L)'
;MDPELIKEVFLKNYLYQKPHGNQFAGLLVKGLSTYEEDKWAKHRKITNPAFHLEKLKLLVVVTKKVERFLNFKGNKLSIISTLHAQFLPTKRNRRMKKIKNEVRTSIKGIIDKRMKAMKAGDADNEDLLGMLLESNFKEIEQHGNKSFGMSIEEVIEECKLFYLAGQETTSVLLVWTVVLLSRYQDWQTRAREEVLQVFGSRKSDFDGLNHLKVVSILVLLVQFMCHKFLLSLLLLLLDYINLKRLELCDTNV
;
A
#
# COMPACT_ATOMS: atom_id res chain seq x y z
N MET A 1 -14.24 19.04 -8.96
CA MET A 1 -14.58 19.18 -7.53
C MET A 1 -14.09 20.53 -7.07
N ASP A 2 -14.88 21.20 -6.23
CA ASP A 2 -14.51 22.47 -5.60
C ASP A 2 -13.40 22.25 -4.56
N PRO A 3 -12.27 22.99 -4.63
CA PRO A 3 -11.19 22.90 -3.64
C PRO A 3 -11.62 23.15 -2.19
N GLU A 4 -12.60 24.02 -1.95
CA GLU A 4 -13.07 24.32 -0.58
C GLU A 4 -13.82 23.13 0.02
N LEU A 5 -14.64 22.44 -0.77
CA LEU A 5 -15.31 21.21 -0.35
C LEU A 5 -14.30 20.10 -0.04
N ILE A 6 -13.25 19.97 -0.86
CA ILE A 6 -12.17 19.00 -0.59
C ILE A 6 -11.53 19.30 0.76
N LYS A 7 -11.15 20.57 0.99
CA LYS A 7 -10.52 21.01 2.23
C LYS A 7 -11.43 20.76 3.44
N GLU A 8 -12.72 21.05 3.31
CA GLU A 8 -13.71 20.79 4.36
C GLU A 8 -13.77 19.30 4.72
N VAL A 9 -13.84 18.42 3.73
CA VAL A 9 -13.89 16.96 3.94
C VAL A 9 -12.63 16.46 4.66
N PHE A 10 -11.45 16.94 4.26
CA PHE A 10 -10.17 16.53 4.90
C PHE A 10 -9.99 17.10 6.31
N LEU A 11 -10.52 18.29 6.60
CA LEU A 11 -10.42 18.91 7.93
C LEU A 11 -11.45 18.35 8.92
N LYS A 12 -12.66 18.05 8.46
CA LYS A 12 -13.75 17.50 9.28
C LYS A 12 -13.70 15.97 9.32
N ASN A 13 -12.53 15.40 9.61
CA ASN A 13 -12.29 13.95 9.64
C ASN A 13 -13.13 13.18 10.70
N TYR A 14 -13.67 13.87 11.71
CA TYR A 14 -14.62 13.33 12.68
C TYR A 14 -16.04 13.16 12.11
N LEU A 15 -16.40 13.95 11.08
CA LEU A 15 -17.67 13.83 10.36
C LEU A 15 -17.54 12.91 9.14
N TYR A 16 -16.42 13.01 8.44
CA TYR A 16 -16.14 12.23 7.23
C TYR A 16 -15.13 11.13 7.52
N GLN A 17 -15.63 9.98 8.00
CA GLN A 17 -14.84 8.77 8.19
C GLN A 17 -14.50 8.11 6.85
N LYS A 18 -13.41 7.33 6.79
CA LYS A 18 -13.06 6.60 5.56
C LYS A 18 -14.19 5.60 5.27
N PRO A 19 -14.57 5.42 4.00
CA PRO A 19 -15.54 4.39 3.64
C PRO A 19 -15.04 3.05 4.16
N HIS A 20 -15.87 2.36 4.95
CA HIS A 20 -15.50 1.05 5.51
C HIS A 20 -15.11 0.12 4.35
N GLY A 21 -13.84 -0.28 4.32
CA GLY A 21 -13.30 -1.11 3.24
C GLY A 21 -14.11 -2.40 3.09
N ASN A 22 -14.23 -2.88 1.85
CA ASN A 22 -14.82 -4.18 1.56
C ASN A 22 -14.15 -5.27 2.44
N GLN A 23 -14.92 -6.22 2.99
CA GLN A 23 -14.40 -7.21 3.95
C GLN A 23 -13.19 -8.00 3.43
N PHE A 24 -13.04 -8.14 2.10
CA PHE A 24 -11.85 -8.71 1.47
C PHE A 24 -10.56 -7.91 1.71
N ALA A 25 -10.65 -6.58 1.73
CA ALA A 25 -9.55 -5.70 2.09
C ALA A 25 -9.22 -5.83 3.59
N GLY A 26 -10.23 -5.88 4.46
CA GLY A 26 -10.05 -6.09 5.91
C GLY A 26 -9.54 -7.49 6.30
N LEU A 27 -9.69 -8.48 5.42
CA LEU A 27 -9.14 -9.84 5.61
C LEU A 27 -7.63 -9.90 5.35
N LEU A 28 -7.18 -8.99 4.48
CA LEU A 28 -5.81 -8.83 4.01
C LEU A 28 -4.97 -7.96 4.93
N VAL A 29 -5.50 -6.79 5.32
CA VAL A 29 -4.81 -5.78 6.11
C VAL A 29 -5.81 -4.99 6.94
N LYS A 30 -5.50 -4.77 8.22
CA LYS A 30 -6.19 -3.76 9.05
C LYS A 30 -5.43 -2.43 9.01
N GLY A 31 -4.36 -2.25 9.79
CA GLY A 31 -3.41 -1.13 9.70
C GLY A 31 -4.00 0.31 9.58
N LEU A 32 -3.13 1.28 9.28
CA LEU A 32 -3.48 2.69 9.06
C LEU A 32 -4.59 2.95 8.02
N SER A 33 -4.81 2.02 7.08
CA SER A 33 -5.88 2.15 6.09
C SER A 33 -7.29 1.95 6.66
N THR A 34 -7.41 1.34 7.85
CA THR A 34 -8.72 1.07 8.48
C THR A 34 -8.90 1.78 9.82
N TYR A 35 -7.82 2.16 10.50
CA TYR A 35 -7.93 2.89 11.78
C TYR A 35 -8.39 4.33 11.56
N GLU A 36 -9.13 4.83 12.54
CA GLU A 36 -9.64 6.20 12.60
C GLU A 36 -9.19 6.90 13.89
N GLU A 37 -9.36 8.23 13.90
CA GLU A 37 -9.23 9.08 15.10
C GLU A 37 -7.89 8.86 15.83
N ASP A 38 -7.93 8.75 17.16
CA ASP A 38 -6.76 8.61 18.04
C ASP A 38 -5.91 7.38 17.70
N LYS A 39 -6.56 6.29 17.29
CA LYS A 39 -5.85 5.07 16.90
C LYS A 39 -5.04 5.30 15.62
N TRP A 40 -5.62 5.99 14.64
CA TRP A 40 -4.90 6.38 13.44
C TRP A 40 -3.75 7.34 13.77
N ALA A 41 -4.01 8.37 14.58
CA ALA A 41 -3.01 9.36 14.97
C ALA A 41 -1.80 8.72 15.67
N LYS A 42 -2.06 7.81 16.62
CA LYS A 42 -1.03 7.03 17.32
C LYS A 42 -0.17 6.21 16.35
N HIS A 43 -0.82 5.41 15.50
CA HIS A 43 -0.11 4.56 14.54
C HIS A 43 0.70 5.39 13.55
N ARG A 44 0.18 6.54 13.11
CA ARG A 44 0.86 7.46 12.19
C ARG A 44 2.08 8.08 12.85
N LYS A 45 1.96 8.55 14.10
CA LYS A 45 3.07 9.12 14.88
C LYS A 45 4.23 8.13 14.99
N ILE A 46 3.96 6.88 15.39
CA ILE A 46 4.99 5.84 15.56
C ILE A 46 5.60 5.41 14.23
N THR A 47 4.81 5.42 13.15
CA THR A 47 5.25 4.95 11.84
C THR A 47 6.08 5.98 11.08
N ASN A 48 5.77 7.27 11.20
CA ASN A 48 6.34 8.33 10.38
C ASN A 48 7.88 8.36 10.34
N PRO A 49 8.61 8.15 11.46
CA PRO A 49 10.07 8.11 11.43
C PRO A 49 10.65 7.04 10.48
N ALA A 50 9.90 5.98 10.23
CA ALA A 50 10.33 4.89 9.36
C ALA A 50 10.31 5.27 7.85
N PHE A 51 9.62 6.36 7.49
CA PHE A 51 9.45 6.81 6.10
C PHE A 51 10.36 7.98 5.70
N HIS A 52 11.44 8.20 6.43
CA HIS A 52 12.49 9.13 5.99
C HIS A 52 13.30 8.55 4.82
N LEU A 53 13.57 9.40 3.82
CA LEU A 53 14.08 9.06 2.48
C LEU A 53 15.36 8.21 2.48
N GLU A 54 16.21 8.34 3.49
CA GLU A 54 17.52 7.66 3.57
C GLU A 54 17.43 6.17 3.94
N LYS A 55 16.24 5.68 4.33
CA LYS A 55 16.11 4.44 5.12
C LYS A 55 15.15 3.39 4.54
N LEU A 56 14.79 3.54 3.27
CA LEU A 56 13.87 2.66 2.55
C LEU A 56 14.56 1.39 1.99
N LYS A 57 15.20 0.58 2.85
CA LYS A 57 15.60 -0.80 2.49
C LYS A 57 14.41 -1.73 2.77
N LEU A 58 13.73 -2.16 1.71
CA LEU A 58 12.48 -2.92 1.81
C LEU A 58 12.68 -4.41 2.16
N LEU A 59 11.69 -4.96 2.87
CA LEU A 59 11.51 -6.38 3.19
C LEU A 59 11.22 -7.23 1.93
N VAL A 60 12.23 -7.48 1.11
CA VAL A 60 12.15 -8.35 -0.09
C VAL A 60 11.81 -9.81 0.26
N VAL A 61 11.94 -10.22 1.53
CA VAL A 61 11.75 -11.61 1.97
C VAL A 61 10.26 -12.01 2.05
N VAL A 62 9.33 -11.05 2.15
CA VAL A 62 7.88 -11.33 2.28
C VAL A 62 7.14 -11.40 0.92
N THR A 63 7.80 -10.91 -0.13
CA THR A 63 7.28 -10.65 -1.48
C THR A 63 6.61 -11.87 -2.14
N LYS A 64 7.33 -13.00 -2.22
CA LYS A 64 6.84 -14.22 -2.92
C LYS A 64 5.64 -14.90 -2.24
N LYS A 65 5.42 -14.65 -0.95
CA LYS A 65 4.29 -15.24 -0.20
C LYS A 65 3.03 -14.39 -0.36
N VAL A 66 3.19 -13.06 -0.30
CA VAL A 66 2.08 -12.12 -0.49
C VAL A 66 1.64 -12.08 -1.96
N GLU A 67 2.56 -12.16 -2.91
CA GLU A 67 2.23 -12.23 -4.34
C GLU A 67 1.39 -13.48 -4.68
N ARG A 68 1.69 -14.64 -4.08
CA ARG A 68 0.84 -15.84 -4.20
C ARG A 68 -0.56 -15.67 -3.61
N PHE A 69 -0.73 -14.78 -2.64
CA PHE A 69 -2.04 -14.41 -2.09
C PHE A 69 -2.82 -13.55 -3.09
N LEU A 70 -2.17 -12.55 -3.70
CA LEU A 70 -2.78 -11.61 -4.65
C LEU A 70 -3.13 -12.27 -5.98
N ASN A 71 -2.25 -13.13 -6.49
CA ASN A 71 -2.44 -13.91 -7.72
C ASN A 71 -3.50 -15.02 -7.59
N PHE A 72 -4.16 -15.16 -6.43
CA PHE A 72 -5.32 -16.03 -6.25
C PHE A 72 -6.63 -15.40 -6.77
N LYS A 73 -6.57 -14.22 -7.41
CA LYS A 73 -7.65 -13.67 -8.24
C LYS A 73 -7.72 -14.37 -9.61
N GLY A 74 -8.08 -15.66 -9.59
CA GLY A 74 -8.54 -16.40 -10.77
C GLY A 74 -10.07 -16.43 -10.82
N ASN A 75 -10.63 -15.98 -11.94
CA ASN A 75 -12.06 -15.85 -12.26
C ASN A 75 -12.97 -17.03 -11.87
N LYS A 76 -14.06 -16.72 -11.16
CA LYS A 76 -15.43 -17.04 -11.60
C LYS A 76 -16.41 -16.15 -10.81
N LEU A 77 -17.17 -15.34 -11.54
CA LEU A 77 -18.33 -14.61 -11.03
C LEU A 77 -19.26 -15.58 -10.30
N SER A 78 -19.45 -15.36 -9.00
CA SER A 78 -20.67 -15.75 -8.31
C SER A 78 -21.07 -14.58 -7.41
N ILE A 79 -22.08 -13.86 -7.89
CA ILE A 79 -22.69 -12.67 -7.29
C ILE A 79 -23.63 -13.12 -6.15
N ILE A 80 -23.16 -13.97 -5.25
CA ILE A 80 -23.95 -14.41 -4.08
C ILE A 80 -23.19 -14.02 -2.82
N SER A 81 -23.54 -12.83 -2.32
CA SER A 81 -23.21 -12.24 -1.02
C SER A 81 -21.80 -12.55 -0.48
N THR A 82 -20.86 -11.70 -0.85
CA THR A 82 -19.45 -11.68 -0.47
C THR A 82 -19.17 -11.71 1.05
N LEU A 83 -20.19 -11.51 1.90
CA LEU A 83 -20.07 -11.52 3.37
C LEU A 83 -20.04 -12.93 3.99
N HIS A 84 -20.83 -13.89 3.48
CA HIS A 84 -20.95 -15.23 4.08
C HIS A 84 -20.02 -16.25 3.41
N ALA A 85 -19.63 -16.00 2.17
CA ALA A 85 -18.77 -16.90 1.41
C ALA A 85 -17.39 -17.11 2.05
N GLN A 86 -16.92 -16.21 2.92
CA GLN A 86 -15.63 -16.31 3.62
C GLN A 86 -15.56 -17.40 4.69
N PHE A 87 -16.70 -17.73 5.31
CA PHE A 87 -16.80 -18.74 6.36
C PHE A 87 -17.08 -20.14 5.80
N LEU A 88 -17.46 -20.22 4.52
CA LEU A 88 -17.69 -21.51 3.87
C LEU A 88 -16.38 -22.30 3.80
N PRO A 89 -16.37 -23.60 4.14
CA PRO A 89 -15.17 -24.43 4.17
C PRO A 89 -14.70 -24.85 2.75
N THR A 90 -14.66 -23.92 1.80
CA THR A 90 -14.21 -24.16 0.42
C THR A 90 -12.70 -24.39 0.37
N LYS A 91 -12.22 -25.12 -0.66
CA LYS A 91 -10.78 -25.30 -0.93
C LYS A 91 -10.05 -23.94 -1.05
N ARG A 92 -10.72 -22.94 -1.65
CA ARG A 92 -10.28 -21.54 -1.75
C ARG A 92 -10.07 -20.92 -0.37
N ASN A 93 -11.06 -20.97 0.51
CA ASN A 93 -10.99 -20.32 1.82
C ASN A 93 -9.99 -21.02 2.75
N ARG A 94 -9.91 -22.36 2.71
CA ARG A 94 -8.90 -23.12 3.46
C ARG A 94 -7.49 -22.76 3.02
N ARG A 95 -7.25 -22.67 1.71
CA ARG A 95 -5.96 -22.21 1.15
C ARG A 95 -5.65 -20.77 1.57
N MET A 96 -6.65 -19.88 1.51
CA MET A 96 -6.48 -18.48 1.91
C MET A 96 -6.10 -18.34 3.40
N LYS A 97 -6.78 -19.09 4.28
CA LYS A 97 -6.46 -19.14 5.71
C LYS A 97 -5.04 -19.65 5.97
N LYS A 98 -4.61 -20.69 5.23
CA LYS A 98 -3.23 -21.21 5.32
C LYS A 98 -2.20 -20.14 4.94
N ILE A 99 -2.39 -19.45 3.81
CA ILE A 99 -1.46 -18.40 3.35
C ILE A 99 -1.44 -17.24 4.34
N LYS A 100 -2.61 -16.79 4.85
CA LYS A 100 -2.70 -15.75 5.88
C LYS A 100 -1.87 -16.10 7.12
N ASN A 101 -1.97 -17.35 7.58
CA ASN A 101 -1.21 -17.83 8.73
C ASN A 101 0.29 -17.92 8.42
N GLU A 102 0.68 -18.43 7.25
CA GLU A 102 2.09 -18.48 6.84
C GLU A 102 2.73 -17.09 6.76
N VAL A 103 2.03 -16.10 6.19
CA VAL A 103 2.48 -14.70 6.14
C VAL A 103 2.63 -14.15 7.55
N ARG A 104 1.60 -14.31 8.40
CA ARG A 104 1.65 -13.87 9.80
C ARG A 104 2.84 -14.46 10.56
N THR A 105 3.03 -15.79 10.50
CA THR A 105 4.12 -16.47 11.19
C THR A 105 5.49 -16.01 10.67
N SER A 106 5.60 -15.77 9.35
CA SER A 106 6.86 -15.28 8.76
C SER A 106 7.19 -13.87 9.24
N ILE A 107 6.23 -12.94 9.20
CA ILE A 107 6.43 -11.56 9.66
C ILE A 107 6.73 -11.56 11.17
N LYS A 108 5.97 -12.30 11.97
CA LYS A 108 6.21 -12.44 13.40
C LYS A 108 7.62 -12.96 13.70
N GLY A 109 8.07 -13.99 13.00
CA GLY A 109 9.42 -14.52 13.17
C GLY A 109 10.52 -13.51 12.84
N ILE A 110 10.30 -12.61 11.88
CA ILE A 110 11.23 -11.51 11.57
C ILE A 110 11.23 -10.48 12.70
N ILE A 111 10.04 -10.07 13.18
CA ILE A 111 9.89 -9.11 14.29
C ILE A 111 10.54 -9.66 15.57
N ASP A 112 10.27 -10.92 15.93
CA ASP A 112 10.82 -11.56 17.13
C ASP A 112 12.35 -11.63 17.09
N LYS A 113 12.94 -11.93 15.92
CA LYS A 113 14.40 -11.92 15.75
C LYS A 113 14.98 -10.51 15.92
N ARG A 114 14.37 -9.50 15.30
CA ARG A 114 14.82 -8.11 15.41
C ARG A 114 14.71 -7.59 16.85
N MET A 115 13.59 -7.84 17.54
CA MET A 115 13.42 -7.43 18.94
C MET A 115 14.46 -8.06 19.87
N LYS A 116 14.87 -9.32 19.62
CA LYS A 116 15.94 -9.97 20.39
C LYS A 116 17.30 -9.31 20.13
N ALA A 117 17.62 -9.01 18.87
CA ALA A 117 18.86 -8.31 18.52
C ALA A 117 18.91 -6.89 19.14
N MET A 118 17.78 -6.17 19.14
CA MET A 118 17.69 -4.84 19.74
C MET A 118 17.97 -4.87 21.24
N LYS A 119 17.43 -5.86 21.96
CA LYS A 119 17.70 -6.06 23.39
C LYS A 119 19.15 -6.45 23.69
N ALA A 120 19.82 -7.09 22.75
CA ALA A 120 21.22 -7.47 22.86
C ALA A 120 22.19 -6.33 22.48
N GLY A 121 21.68 -5.19 21.99
CA GLY A 121 22.51 -4.07 21.52
C GLY A 121 23.14 -4.27 20.14
N ASP A 122 22.74 -5.31 19.41
CA ASP A 122 23.35 -5.75 18.13
C ASP A 122 22.40 -5.55 16.92
N ALA A 123 21.47 -4.59 17.03
CA ALA A 123 20.50 -4.36 15.97
C ALA A 123 20.93 -3.22 15.03
N ASP A 124 21.11 -3.57 13.76
CA ASP A 124 21.02 -2.61 12.66
C ASP A 124 19.56 -2.12 12.57
N ASN A 125 19.29 -0.87 12.95
CA ASN A 125 17.93 -0.30 12.97
C ASN A 125 17.67 0.63 11.77
N GLU A 126 18.49 0.57 10.73
CA GLU A 126 18.37 1.50 9.61
C GLU A 126 17.22 1.17 8.64
N ASP A 127 16.57 0.01 8.76
CA ASP A 127 15.45 -0.36 7.90
C ASP A 127 14.07 0.01 8.48
N LEU A 128 13.04 -0.01 7.61
CA LEU A 128 11.66 0.36 7.94
C LEU A 128 11.14 -0.33 9.22
N LEU A 129 11.47 -1.60 9.40
CA LEU A 129 11.01 -2.37 10.56
C LEU A 129 11.79 -2.01 11.83
N GLY A 130 13.11 -1.85 11.73
CA GLY A 130 13.96 -1.42 12.83
C GLY A 130 13.51 -0.07 13.40
N MET A 131 13.32 0.92 12.53
CA MET A 131 12.86 2.25 12.93
C MET A 131 11.45 2.25 13.54
N LEU A 132 10.52 1.47 12.97
CA LEU A 132 9.17 1.36 13.50
C LEU A 132 9.18 0.74 14.90
N LEU A 133 9.98 -0.32 15.11
CA LEU A 133 10.11 -0.95 16.43
C LEU A 133 10.78 0.01 17.41
N GLU A 134 11.83 0.72 17.02
CA GLU A 134 12.52 1.70 17.86
C GLU A 134 11.59 2.85 18.27
N SER A 135 10.86 3.43 17.31
CA SER A 135 9.87 4.48 17.60
C SER A 135 8.77 3.97 18.53
N ASN A 136 8.35 2.71 18.37
CA ASN A 136 7.35 2.10 19.23
C ASN A 136 7.85 1.92 20.67
N PHE A 137 9.10 1.48 20.85
CA PHE A 137 9.71 1.35 22.18
C PHE A 137 9.87 2.71 22.86
N LYS A 138 10.33 3.73 22.13
CA LYS A 138 10.47 5.10 22.67
C LYS A 138 9.15 5.65 23.20
N GLU A 139 8.04 5.48 22.47
CA GLU A 139 6.71 5.92 22.95
C GLU A 139 6.26 5.18 24.21
N ILE A 140 6.54 3.87 24.31
CA ILE A 140 6.21 3.09 25.51
C ILE A 140 7.03 3.55 26.73
N GLU A 141 8.33 3.81 26.53
CA GLU A 141 9.24 4.25 27.61
C GLU A 141 8.92 5.66 28.08
N GLN A 142 8.71 6.61 27.16
CA GLN A 142 8.40 8.01 27.49
C GLN A 142 7.14 8.15 28.35
N HIS A 143 6.13 7.33 28.08
CA HIS A 143 4.87 7.37 28.82
C HIS A 143 4.79 6.34 29.95
N GLY A 144 5.79 5.47 30.11
CA GLY A 144 5.81 4.40 31.11
C GLY A 144 4.66 3.38 30.98
N ASN A 145 3.92 3.40 29.88
CA ASN A 145 2.69 2.65 29.71
C ASN A 145 2.59 2.04 28.31
N LYS A 146 2.47 0.70 28.27
CA LYS A 146 2.40 -0.08 27.03
C LYS A 146 1.24 0.29 26.10
N SER A 147 0.17 0.91 26.61
CA SER A 147 -0.98 1.34 25.81
C SER A 147 -0.66 2.44 24.78
N PHE A 148 0.40 3.22 25.03
CA PHE A 148 0.89 4.25 24.11
C PHE A 148 1.65 3.65 22.91
N GLY A 149 2.11 2.41 23.01
CA GLY A 149 2.67 1.66 21.89
C GLY A 149 1.63 0.91 21.06
N MET A 150 2.12 0.31 19.97
CA MET A 150 1.49 -0.73 19.18
C MET A 150 1.81 -2.12 19.76
N SER A 151 0.80 -2.99 19.76
CA SER A 151 1.00 -4.42 19.98
C SER A 151 1.75 -5.07 18.81
N ILE A 152 2.37 -6.24 19.04
CA ILE A 152 3.05 -7.00 17.97
C ILE A 152 2.09 -7.30 16.80
N GLU A 153 0.82 -7.56 17.11
CA GLU A 153 -0.20 -7.80 16.08
C GLU A 153 -0.48 -6.56 15.23
N GLU A 154 -0.53 -5.39 15.86
CA GLU A 154 -0.66 -4.12 15.14
C GLU A 154 0.56 -3.84 14.26
N VAL A 155 1.78 -4.09 14.77
CA VAL A 155 3.01 -3.99 13.97
C VAL A 155 2.96 -4.92 12.75
N ILE A 156 2.51 -6.18 12.92
CA ILE A 156 2.33 -7.12 11.81
C ILE A 156 1.35 -6.57 10.76
N GLU A 157 0.24 -5.99 11.19
CA GLU A 157 -0.75 -5.40 10.28
C GLU A 157 -0.19 -4.17 9.53
N GLU A 158 0.58 -3.31 10.19
CA GLU A 158 1.27 -2.19 9.52
C GLU A 158 2.31 -2.69 8.51
N CYS A 159 3.11 -3.72 8.84
CA CYS A 159 4.07 -4.29 7.90
C CYS A 159 3.38 -4.86 6.64
N LYS A 160 2.22 -5.51 6.79
CA LYS A 160 1.43 -5.98 5.64
C LYS A 160 0.90 -4.81 4.82
N LEU A 161 0.41 -3.77 5.49
CA LEU A 161 -0.11 -2.57 4.86
C LEU A 161 0.95 -1.91 3.99
N PHE A 162 2.12 -1.58 4.55
CA PHE A 162 3.16 -0.85 3.82
C PHE A 162 3.68 -1.62 2.62
N TYR A 163 3.84 -2.94 2.78
CA TYR A 163 4.23 -3.79 1.67
C TYR A 163 3.17 -3.79 0.56
N LEU A 164 1.89 -4.02 0.90
CA LEU A 164 0.81 -4.10 -0.10
C LEU A 164 0.50 -2.75 -0.76
N ALA A 165 0.44 -1.68 0.03
CA ALA A 165 0.20 -0.33 -0.46
C ALA A 165 1.32 0.13 -1.41
N GLY A 166 2.58 -0.20 -1.08
CA GLY A 166 3.73 0.10 -1.95
C GLY A 166 3.78 -0.75 -3.21
N GLN A 167 3.52 -2.06 -3.11
CA GLN A 167 3.70 -2.99 -4.23
C GLN A 167 2.68 -2.76 -5.36
N GLU A 168 1.39 -2.68 -5.03
CA GLU A 168 0.33 -2.60 -6.05
C GLU A 168 0.38 -1.28 -6.82
N THR A 169 0.57 -0.16 -6.11
CA THR A 169 0.62 1.17 -6.73
C THR A 169 1.89 1.35 -7.56
N THR A 170 3.06 0.97 -7.03
CA THR A 170 4.35 1.13 -7.71
C THR A 170 4.46 0.21 -8.93
N SER A 171 3.98 -1.03 -8.85
CA SER A 171 4.02 -1.95 -10.00
C SER A 171 3.17 -1.44 -11.16
N VAL A 172 1.94 -0.98 -10.90
CA VAL A 172 1.08 -0.38 -11.92
C VAL A 172 1.72 0.86 -12.52
N LEU A 173 2.27 1.75 -11.68
CA LEU A 173 3.00 2.94 -12.12
C LEU A 173 4.15 2.57 -13.05
N LEU A 174 5.02 1.62 -12.67
CA LEU A 174 6.18 1.20 -13.47
C LEU A 174 5.76 0.58 -14.80
N VAL A 175 4.73 -0.27 -14.82
CA VAL A 175 4.21 -0.88 -16.06
C VAL A 175 3.77 0.21 -17.03
N TRP A 176 2.95 1.17 -16.56
CA TRP A 176 2.50 2.27 -17.41
C TRP A 176 3.64 3.19 -17.84
N THR A 177 4.62 3.45 -16.97
CA THR A 177 5.83 4.20 -17.33
C THR A 177 6.56 3.54 -18.49
N VAL A 178 6.79 2.23 -18.44
CA VAL A 178 7.45 1.50 -19.54
C VAL A 178 6.61 1.52 -20.82
N VAL A 179 5.29 1.38 -20.72
CA VAL A 179 4.38 1.47 -21.87
C VAL A 179 4.38 2.86 -22.51
N LEU A 180 4.41 3.94 -21.72
CA LEU A 180 4.46 5.30 -22.27
C LEU A 180 5.83 5.58 -22.89
N LEU A 181 6.92 5.19 -22.22
CA LEU A 181 8.28 5.38 -22.76
C LEU A 181 8.52 4.59 -24.06
N SER A 182 7.89 3.42 -24.24
CA SER A 182 8.00 2.67 -25.50
C SER A 182 7.25 3.33 -26.65
N ARG A 183 6.19 4.09 -26.37
CA ARG A 183 5.43 4.84 -27.37
C ARG A 183 6.03 6.20 -27.68
N TYR A 184 6.63 6.86 -26.70
CA TYR A 184 7.17 8.22 -26.81
C TYR A 184 8.69 8.21 -26.68
N GLN A 185 9.37 7.82 -27.76
CA GLN A 185 10.83 7.64 -27.80
C GLN A 185 11.60 8.93 -27.49
N ASP A 186 11.11 10.10 -27.91
CA ASP A 186 11.74 11.39 -27.60
C ASP A 186 11.88 11.62 -26.09
N TRP A 187 10.83 11.28 -25.32
CA TRP A 187 10.84 11.38 -23.87
C TRP A 187 11.74 10.33 -23.22
N GLN A 188 11.83 9.14 -23.82
CA GLN A 188 12.77 8.10 -23.38
C GLN A 188 14.22 8.56 -23.55
N THR A 189 14.56 9.17 -24.70
CA THR A 189 15.90 9.69 -24.97
C THR A 189 16.24 10.81 -24.00
N ARG A 190 15.36 11.80 -23.80
CA ARG A 190 15.56 12.89 -22.84
C ARG A 190 15.78 12.39 -21.41
N ALA A 191 15.00 11.40 -20.98
CA ALA A 191 15.17 10.81 -19.65
C ALA A 191 16.51 10.09 -19.50
N ARG A 192 16.98 9.37 -20.55
CA ARG A 192 18.31 8.73 -20.54
C ARG A 192 19.43 9.76 -20.52
N GLU A 193 19.33 10.82 -21.30
CA GLU A 193 20.31 11.91 -21.34
C GLU A 193 20.41 12.60 -19.98
N GLU A 194 19.28 12.91 -19.33
CA GLU A 194 19.26 13.51 -17.99
C GLU A 194 19.97 12.61 -16.97
N VAL A 195 19.66 11.31 -16.96
CA VAL A 195 20.30 10.34 -16.06
C VAL A 195 21.81 10.27 -16.30
N LEU A 196 22.23 10.24 -17.57
CA LEU A 196 23.65 10.22 -17.93
C LEU A 196 24.36 11.53 -17.56
N GLN A 197 23.69 12.67 -17.67
CA GLN A 197 24.26 13.96 -17.27
C GLN A 197 24.45 14.08 -15.76
N VAL A 198 23.47 13.62 -14.96
CA VAL A 198 23.52 13.73 -13.50
C VAL A 198 24.51 12.71 -12.91
N PHE A 199 24.41 11.45 -13.33
CA PHE A 199 25.16 10.36 -12.70
C PHE A 199 26.42 9.96 -13.49
N GLY A 200 26.42 10.08 -14.82
CA GLY A 200 27.52 9.59 -15.66
C GLY A 200 27.79 8.11 -15.38
N SER A 201 29.03 7.80 -14.96
CA SER A 201 29.44 6.45 -14.54
C SER A 201 29.39 6.24 -13.02
N ARG A 202 28.93 7.23 -12.24
CA ARG A 202 28.85 7.13 -10.77
C ARG A 202 27.63 6.32 -10.36
N LYS A 203 27.73 5.69 -9.18
CA LYS A 203 26.58 5.04 -8.54
C LYS A 203 25.53 6.10 -8.21
N SER A 204 24.25 5.76 -8.38
CA SER A 204 23.16 6.65 -8.00
C SER A 204 23.17 6.92 -6.49
N ASP A 205 23.05 8.19 -6.14
CA ASP A 205 22.88 8.71 -4.79
C ASP A 205 21.56 9.50 -4.68
N PHE A 206 21.13 9.78 -3.45
CA PHE A 206 19.86 10.45 -3.21
C PHE A 206 19.85 11.90 -3.70
N ASP A 207 20.97 12.62 -3.57
CA ASP A 207 21.08 13.99 -4.03
C ASP A 207 20.93 14.07 -5.55
N GLY A 208 21.57 13.17 -6.30
CA GLY A 208 21.40 13.09 -7.74
C GLY A 208 19.97 12.79 -8.17
N LEU A 209 19.22 11.97 -7.42
CA LEU A 209 17.83 11.65 -7.75
C LEU A 209 16.93 12.90 -7.70
N ASN A 210 17.19 13.83 -6.79
CA ASN A 210 16.46 15.10 -6.70
C ASN A 210 16.71 16.03 -7.91
N HIS A 211 17.77 15.78 -8.68
CA HIS A 211 18.11 16.55 -9.86
C HIS A 211 17.48 16.00 -11.16
N LEU A 212 16.84 14.82 -11.12
CA LEU A 212 16.16 14.20 -12.27
C LEU A 212 14.77 14.81 -12.51
N LYS A 213 14.73 16.02 -13.09
CA LYS A 213 13.48 16.77 -13.34
C LYS A 213 12.61 16.09 -14.39
N VAL A 214 13.17 15.63 -15.50
CA VAL A 214 12.45 14.95 -16.59
C VAL A 214 11.86 13.64 -16.07
N VAL A 215 12.64 12.83 -15.37
CA VAL A 215 12.14 11.57 -14.77
C VAL A 215 11.01 11.86 -13.77
N SER A 216 11.16 12.90 -12.93
CA SER A 216 10.12 13.30 -11.98
C SER A 216 8.82 13.73 -12.67
N ILE A 217 8.92 14.51 -13.76
CA ILE A 217 7.76 14.89 -14.58
C ILE A 217 7.08 13.66 -15.18
N LEU A 218 7.84 12.70 -15.71
CA LEU A 218 7.28 11.47 -16.28
C LEU A 218 6.52 10.66 -15.23
N VAL A 219 7.09 10.49 -14.04
CA VAL A 219 6.43 9.78 -12.93
C VAL A 219 5.11 10.48 -12.55
N LEU A 220 5.12 11.80 -12.42
CA LEU A 220 3.91 12.58 -12.10
C LEU A 220 2.86 12.47 -13.22
N LEU A 221 3.25 12.58 -14.49
CA LEU A 221 2.34 12.44 -15.62
C LEU A 221 1.68 11.06 -15.66
N VAL A 222 2.47 10.00 -15.47
CA VAL A 222 1.93 8.62 -15.40
C VAL A 222 0.96 8.51 -14.22
N GLN A 223 1.30 9.07 -13.06
CA GLN A 223 0.41 9.05 -11.89
C GLN A 223 -0.93 9.76 -12.17
N PHE A 224 -0.90 10.93 -12.81
CA PHE A 224 -2.12 11.64 -13.24
C PHE A 224 -2.93 10.84 -14.26
N MET A 225 -2.26 10.20 -15.23
CA MET A 225 -2.92 9.37 -16.23
C MET A 225 -3.53 8.11 -15.62
N CYS A 226 -2.83 7.40 -14.73
CA CYS A 226 -3.36 6.22 -14.05
C CYS A 226 -4.58 6.58 -13.20
N HIS A 227 -4.57 7.72 -12.50
CA HIS A 227 -5.73 8.18 -11.74
C HIS A 227 -6.92 8.52 -12.65
N LYS A 228 -6.69 9.26 -13.74
CA LYS A 228 -7.75 9.60 -14.72
C LYS A 228 -8.30 8.37 -15.43
N PHE A 229 -7.44 7.44 -15.83
CA PHE A 229 -7.83 6.21 -16.53
C PHE A 229 -8.63 5.29 -15.61
N LEU A 230 -8.23 5.16 -14.34
CA LEU A 230 -9.03 4.44 -13.34
C LEU A 230 -10.40 5.10 -13.15
N LEU A 231 -10.48 6.43 -13.09
CA LEU A 231 -11.75 7.14 -12.95
C LEU A 231 -12.65 6.96 -14.20
N SER A 232 -12.10 7.09 -15.41
CA SER A 232 -12.83 6.87 -16.65
C SER A 232 -13.29 5.42 -16.84
N LEU A 233 -12.47 4.44 -16.45
CA LEU A 233 -12.86 3.03 -16.48
C LEU A 233 -13.96 2.75 -15.44
N LEU A 234 -13.92 3.40 -14.28
CA LEU A 234 -14.96 3.28 -13.25
C LEU A 234 -16.28 3.91 -13.71
N LEU A 235 -16.22 5.05 -14.40
CA LEU A 235 -17.40 5.69 -15.02
C LEU A 235 -17.98 4.84 -16.15
N LEU A 236 -17.14 4.31 -17.05
CA LEU A 236 -17.61 3.41 -18.12
C LEU A 236 -18.22 2.10 -17.58
N LEU A 237 -17.69 1.58 -16.48
CA LEU A 237 -18.27 0.42 -15.81
C LEU A 237 -19.58 0.76 -15.10
N LEU A 238 -19.70 1.94 -14.50
CA LEU A 238 -20.96 2.43 -13.91
C LEU A 238 -22.01 2.66 -15.01
N ASP A 239 -21.63 3.25 -16.13
CA ASP A 239 -22.52 3.44 -17.29
C ASP A 239 -22.93 2.08 -17.88
N TYR A 240 -22.01 1.13 -18.03
CA TYR A 240 -22.34 -0.23 -18.47
C TYR A 240 -23.30 -0.95 -17.51
N ILE A 241 -23.11 -0.80 -16.19
CA ILE A 241 -24.01 -1.36 -15.18
C ILE A 241 -25.38 -0.68 -15.21
N ASN A 242 -25.43 0.64 -15.40
CA ASN A 242 -26.68 1.40 -15.48
C ASN A 242 -27.44 1.11 -16.78
N LEU A 243 -26.75 0.99 -17.92
CA LEU A 243 -27.32 0.56 -19.21
C LEU A 243 -27.89 -0.85 -19.12
N LYS A 244 -27.17 -1.79 -18.50
CA LYS A 244 -27.67 -3.16 -18.32
C LYS A 244 -28.83 -3.25 -17.33
N ARG A 245 -28.94 -2.31 -16.38
CA ARG A 245 -30.10 -2.17 -15.49
C ARG A 245 -31.33 -1.62 -16.23
N LEU A 246 -31.14 -0.71 -17.19
CA LEU A 246 -32.20 -0.17 -18.04
C LEU A 246 -32.73 -1.23 -19.02
N GLU A 247 -31.87 -2.01 -19.67
CA GLU A 247 -32.29 -3.11 -20.56
C GLU A 247 -33.07 -4.23 -19.83
N LEU A 248 -32.80 -4.44 -18.53
CA LEU A 248 -33.53 -5.40 -17.68
C LEU A 248 -34.88 -4.85 -17.17
N CYS A 249 -35.10 -3.53 -17.20
CA CYS A 249 -36.40 -2.93 -16.90
C CYS A 249 -37.34 -2.95 -18.12
N ASP A 250 -36.80 -2.80 -19.33
CA ASP A 250 -37.59 -2.77 -20.58
C ASP A 250 -38.04 -4.15 -21.09
N THR A 251 -37.57 -5.24 -20.47
CA THR A 251 -37.93 -6.63 -20.83
C THR A 251 -39.02 -7.27 -19.97
N ASN A 252 -39.67 -6.50 -19.09
CA ASN A 252 -40.79 -6.93 -18.23
C ASN A 252 -42.14 -6.24 -18.56
N VAL A 253 -42.37 -5.89 -19.82
CA VAL A 253 -43.69 -5.46 -20.34
C VAL A 253 -44.17 -6.44 -21.41
#